data_AF-A0A553FMP4-F1
#
_entry.id   AF-A0A553FMP4-F1
#
_cell.length_a   1.000
_cell.length_b   1.000
_cell.length_c   1.000
_cell.angle_alpha   90.00
_cell.angle_beta   90.00
_cell.angle_gamma   90.00
#
_symmetry.space_group_name_H-M   'P 1'
#
loop_
_entity.id
_entity.type
_entity.pdbx_description
1 polymer ?
#
loop_
_entity_poly.entity_id
_entity_poly.type
_entity_poly.pdbx_seq_one_letter_code
_entity_poly.pdbx_strand_id
1 'polypeptide(L)'
;MPILATTPQAQVRAAVEPLVRSGESPAPVGVIDLDAFDYNAAQMPARSGGLPIRVASKSIRSVAALRRALEHEGYRGILAYSVPEALHLVEEGFRDIVVAYPSVNRKALRELAADDTAREAITIMVDSAELLDLLEGSLRVAIDIDCTLHLPGAVVGPRRSPVRTPEQVSVLAREILRRGHRLVGLMAYEGQVASVADGLPGPVGAVKRWLRTKSMADLAPRRRACVEAAREIADIEFVNGGGTGSLQESAAEGTLTELAAGSGFYTPAIFDDFTGINHKAAAFFVCQVSRVPAPGWATVNSGGWIASGPPAKDRAPVPVWPAGLSYSSTEGAGEVQTPLRGADLEVEDLVWFRHAKAGEMTENVDHLLAVGHDGVDVWDTYRGQGWTLR
;
A
#
# COMPACT_ATOMS: atom_id res chain seq x y z
N MET A 1 -1.96 -26.48 -2.18
CA MET A 1 -2.85 -25.47 -2.79
C MET A 1 -2.60 -24.16 -2.08
N PRO A 2 -2.49 -23.00 -2.76
CA PRO A 2 -2.55 -21.75 -2.02
C PRO A 2 -3.88 -21.73 -1.25
N ILE A 3 -3.81 -21.51 0.06
CA ILE A 3 -5.00 -21.43 0.93
C ILE A 3 -5.49 -19.99 0.81
N LEU A 4 -6.03 -19.63 -0.36
CA LEU A 4 -6.68 -18.34 -0.57
C LEU A 4 -8.01 -18.36 0.18
N ALA A 5 -7.96 -18.05 1.48
CA ALA A 5 -9.15 -17.66 2.21
C ALA A 5 -9.50 -16.22 1.78
N THR A 6 -10.54 -16.08 0.97
CA THR A 6 -11.06 -14.79 0.49
C THR A 6 -12.24 -14.28 1.33
N THR A 7 -12.68 -15.09 2.31
CA THR A 7 -13.77 -14.80 3.23
C THR A 7 -13.24 -14.75 4.67
N PRO A 8 -13.90 -14.00 5.56
CA PRO A 8 -13.50 -13.94 6.97
C PRO A 8 -13.68 -15.30 7.65
N GLN A 9 -12.71 -15.68 8.48
CA GLN A 9 -12.77 -16.92 9.25
C GLN A 9 -13.99 -16.95 10.18
N ALA A 10 -14.50 -18.15 10.47
CA ALA A 10 -15.68 -18.31 11.33
C ALA A 10 -15.48 -17.68 12.72
N GLN A 11 -14.29 -17.83 13.30
CA GLN A 11 -13.92 -17.23 14.58
C GLN A 11 -13.96 -15.69 14.54
N VAL A 12 -13.48 -15.08 13.44
CA VAL A 12 -13.51 -13.62 13.25
C VAL A 12 -14.95 -13.12 13.18
N ARG A 13 -15.81 -13.82 12.43
CA ARG A 13 -17.24 -13.49 12.36
C ARG A 13 -17.93 -13.61 13.71
N ALA A 14 -17.68 -14.70 14.44
CA ALA A 14 -18.27 -14.95 15.75
C ALA A 14 -17.86 -13.91 16.80
N ALA A 15 -16.63 -13.37 16.72
CA ALA A 15 -16.14 -12.33 17.62
C ALA A 15 -16.75 -10.95 17.32
N VAL A 16 -16.92 -10.60 16.04
CA VAL A 16 -17.39 -9.27 15.62
C VAL A 16 -18.91 -9.13 15.74
N GLU A 17 -19.68 -10.18 15.43
CA GLU A 17 -21.14 -10.08 15.35
C GLU A 17 -21.81 -9.54 16.64
N PRO A 18 -21.46 -10.03 17.85
CA PRO A 18 -22.04 -9.50 19.08
C PRO A 18 -21.72 -8.03 19.34
N LEU A 19 -20.52 -7.56 18.98
CA LEU A 19 -20.07 -6.17 19.16
C LEU A 19 -20.86 -5.22 18.25
N VAL A 20 -21.13 -5.64 17.01
CA VAL A 20 -21.93 -4.85 16.07
C VAL A 20 -23.41 -4.86 16.46
N ARG A 21 -23.98 -6.03 16.80
CA ARG A 21 -25.41 -6.14 17.14
C ARG A 21 -25.77 -5.45 18.46
N SER A 22 -24.86 -5.41 19.43
CA SER A 22 -25.07 -4.66 20.68
C SER A 22 -24.93 -3.15 20.52
N GLY A 23 -24.32 -2.68 19.43
CA GLY A 23 -24.01 -1.27 19.19
C GLY A 23 -22.70 -0.79 19.82
N GLU A 24 -21.92 -1.68 20.46
CA GLU A 24 -20.60 -1.36 20.99
C GLU A 24 -19.62 -0.95 19.89
N SER A 25 -19.73 -1.59 18.71
CA SER A 25 -18.96 -1.26 17.50
C SER A 25 -19.90 -1.06 16.32
N PRO A 26 -20.52 0.12 16.17
CA PRO A 26 -21.54 0.35 15.17
C PRO A 26 -20.98 0.22 13.75
N ALA A 27 -21.75 -0.41 12.85
CA ALA A 27 -21.40 -0.50 11.44
C ALA A 27 -21.60 0.87 10.73
N PRO A 28 -20.76 1.22 9.73
CA PRO A 28 -19.69 0.40 9.18
C PRO A 28 -18.45 0.35 10.08
N VAL A 29 -17.87 -0.86 10.22
CA VAL A 29 -16.67 -1.09 11.04
C VAL A 29 -15.59 -1.83 10.24
N GLY A 30 -14.33 -1.45 10.43
CA GLY A 30 -13.19 -2.17 9.86
C GLY A 30 -12.75 -3.32 10.77
N VAL A 31 -12.35 -4.44 10.18
CA VAL A 31 -11.95 -5.66 10.88
C VAL A 31 -10.65 -6.19 10.29
N ILE A 32 -9.72 -6.54 11.17
CA ILE A 32 -8.48 -7.23 10.82
C ILE A 32 -8.48 -8.63 11.45
N ASP A 33 -8.26 -9.66 10.63
CA ASP A 33 -7.95 -11.02 11.08
C ASP A 33 -6.44 -11.09 11.36
N LEU A 34 -6.06 -11.17 12.64
CA LEU A 34 -4.65 -11.14 13.07
C LEU A 34 -3.88 -12.39 12.62
N ASP A 35 -4.52 -13.57 12.63
CA ASP A 35 -3.88 -14.80 12.16
C ASP A 35 -3.57 -14.73 10.66
N ALA A 36 -4.48 -14.12 9.87
CA ALA A 36 -4.25 -13.87 8.46
C ALA A 36 -3.20 -12.79 8.22
N PHE A 37 -3.21 -11.71 9.01
CA PHE A 37 -2.21 -10.63 8.95
C PHE A 37 -0.80 -11.17 9.18
N ASP A 38 -0.61 -11.93 10.25
CA ASP A 38 0.69 -12.49 10.63
C ASP A 38 1.15 -13.58 9.67
N TYR A 39 0.22 -14.42 9.20
CA TYR A 39 0.53 -15.39 8.16
C TYR A 39 1.08 -14.68 6.92
N ASN A 40 0.42 -13.62 6.44
CA ASN A 40 0.88 -12.84 5.30
C ASN A 40 2.24 -12.19 5.55
N ALA A 41 2.43 -11.63 6.76
CA ALA A 41 3.70 -11.05 7.18
C ALA A 41 4.84 -12.07 7.09
N ALA A 42 4.62 -13.31 7.55
CA ALA A 42 5.62 -14.38 7.46
C ALA A 42 5.89 -14.87 6.02
N GLN A 43 4.95 -14.72 5.09
CA GLN A 43 5.13 -15.18 3.70
C GLN A 43 5.95 -14.22 2.83
N MET A 44 5.86 -12.91 3.04
CA MET A 44 6.53 -11.94 2.15
C MET A 44 8.07 -12.02 2.18
N PRO A 45 8.75 -12.22 3.33
CA PRO A 45 10.20 -12.39 3.38
C PRO A 45 10.73 -13.53 2.51
N ALA A 46 9.96 -14.63 2.35
CA ALA A 46 10.35 -15.74 1.48
C ALA A 46 10.48 -15.33 -0.01
N ARG A 47 9.84 -14.22 -0.42
CA ARG A 47 9.92 -13.66 -1.77
C ARG A 47 10.90 -12.49 -1.88
N SER A 48 11.59 -12.13 -0.80
CA SER A 48 12.49 -10.96 -0.76
C SER A 48 13.92 -11.24 -1.24
N GLY A 49 14.27 -12.51 -1.43
CA GLY A 49 15.66 -12.90 -1.70
C GLY A 49 16.63 -12.57 -0.55
N GLY A 50 16.12 -12.39 0.68
CA GLY A 50 16.90 -12.00 1.85
C GLY A 50 17.07 -10.49 2.04
N LEU A 51 16.52 -9.67 1.14
CA LEU A 51 16.51 -8.22 1.30
C LEU A 51 15.48 -7.79 2.34
N PRO A 52 15.77 -6.80 3.19
CA PRO A 52 14.77 -6.26 4.12
C PRO A 52 13.62 -5.60 3.35
N ILE A 53 12.43 -5.68 3.92
CA ILE A 53 11.20 -5.10 3.38
C ILE A 53 10.83 -3.86 4.20
N ARG A 54 10.83 -2.71 3.55
CA ARG A 54 10.30 -1.46 4.08
C ARG A 54 8.78 -1.45 4.02
N VAL A 55 8.13 -1.17 5.15
CA VAL A 55 6.67 -1.28 5.30
C VAL A 55 5.99 -0.06 4.67
N ALA A 56 5.26 -0.26 3.56
CA ALA A 56 4.54 0.79 2.85
C ALA A 56 3.25 1.19 3.59
N SER A 57 3.33 2.25 4.38
CA SER A 57 2.27 2.71 5.28
C SER A 57 1.00 3.14 4.56
N LYS A 58 1.11 3.60 3.30
CA LYS A 58 -0.03 4.01 2.47
C LYS A 58 -1.13 2.96 2.33
N SER A 59 -0.78 1.70 2.54
CA SER A 59 -1.69 0.55 2.45
C SER A 59 -2.18 0.04 3.80
N ILE A 60 -1.62 0.53 4.91
CA ILE A 60 -1.93 0.11 6.28
C ILE A 60 -2.69 1.22 7.00
N ARG A 61 -2.08 2.41 7.16
CA ARG A 61 -2.66 3.60 7.80
C ARG A 61 -3.23 3.37 9.20
N SER A 62 -2.49 2.60 10.00
CA SER A 62 -2.75 2.36 11.42
C SER A 62 -1.39 2.15 12.11
N VAL A 63 -1.13 2.91 13.17
CA VAL A 63 0.13 2.84 13.92
C VAL A 63 0.31 1.46 14.55
N ALA A 64 -0.75 0.91 15.16
CA ALA A 64 -0.72 -0.41 15.77
C ALA A 64 -0.38 -1.50 14.74
N ALA A 65 -1.00 -1.45 13.56
CA ALA A 65 -0.69 -2.39 12.49
C ALA A 65 0.74 -2.22 11.93
N LEU A 66 1.26 -0.98 11.89
CA LEU A 66 2.67 -0.74 11.51
C LEU A 66 3.65 -1.30 12.53
N ARG A 67 3.40 -1.12 13.83
CA ARG A 67 4.22 -1.70 14.90
C ARG A 67 4.23 -3.22 14.79
N ARG A 68 3.06 -3.84 14.67
CA ARG A 68 2.94 -5.29 14.49
C ARG A 68 3.69 -5.77 13.25
N ALA A 69 3.54 -5.10 12.11
CA ALA A 69 4.27 -5.44 10.89
C ALA A 69 5.80 -5.43 11.09
N LEU A 70 6.31 -4.46 11.84
CA LEU A 70 7.75 -4.32 12.13
C LEU A 70 8.28 -5.28 13.20
N GLU A 71 7.40 -5.94 13.96
CA GLU A 71 7.79 -7.02 14.89
C GLU A 71 8.16 -8.32 14.16
N HIS A 72 7.71 -8.49 12.92
CA HIS A 72 8.05 -9.65 12.10
C HIS A 72 9.48 -9.55 11.55
N GLU A 73 10.16 -10.68 11.48
CA GLU A 73 11.49 -10.75 10.86
C GLU A 73 11.44 -10.39 9.36
N GLY A 74 12.51 -9.75 8.89
CA GLY A 74 12.64 -9.34 7.48
C GLY A 74 12.02 -7.99 7.15
N TYR A 75 11.38 -7.30 8.11
CA TYR A 75 10.87 -5.94 7.92
C TYR A 75 11.76 -4.89 8.58
N ARG A 76 11.94 -3.75 7.92
CA ARG A 76 12.73 -2.63 8.46
C ARG A 76 12.27 -1.30 7.91
N GLY A 77 11.98 -0.37 8.81
CA GLY A 77 11.61 1.00 8.45
C GLY A 77 10.26 1.11 7.76
N ILE A 78 9.82 2.34 7.57
CA ILE A 78 8.54 2.68 6.98
C ILE A 78 8.76 3.43 5.66
N LEU A 79 7.94 3.10 4.67
CA LEU A 79 7.82 3.83 3.43
C LEU A 79 6.53 4.66 3.49
N ALA A 80 6.68 5.89 3.97
CA ALA A 80 5.63 6.89 4.08
C ALA A 80 5.24 7.46 2.71
N TYR A 81 4.03 7.99 2.59
CA TYR A 81 3.52 8.59 1.35
C TYR A 81 3.46 10.12 1.39
N SER A 82 3.69 10.76 2.53
CA SER A 82 3.76 12.22 2.62
C SER A 82 4.68 12.68 3.75
N VAL A 83 5.20 13.91 3.66
CA VAL A 83 6.01 14.50 4.74
C VAL A 83 5.18 14.74 6.02
N PRO A 84 3.93 15.24 5.96
CA PRO A 84 3.07 15.32 7.15
C PRO A 84 2.90 13.97 7.86
N GLU A 85 2.69 12.88 7.10
CA GLU A 85 2.59 11.55 7.69
C GLU A 85 3.89 11.15 8.39
N ALA A 86 5.03 11.37 7.74
CA ALA A 86 6.33 11.02 8.30
C ALA A 86 6.60 11.75 9.61
N LEU A 87 6.21 13.03 9.73
CA LEU A 87 6.33 13.80 10.97
C LEU A 87 5.50 13.18 12.10
N HIS A 88 4.23 12.85 11.85
CA HIS A 88 3.42 12.16 12.85
C HIS A 88 3.96 10.77 13.21
N LEU A 89 4.53 10.04 12.25
CA LEU A 89 5.20 8.76 12.53
C LEU A 89 6.46 8.96 13.41
N VAL A 90 7.16 10.08 13.29
CA VAL A 90 8.25 10.42 14.22
C VAL A 90 7.71 10.69 15.62
N GLU A 91 6.57 11.37 15.77
CA GLU A 91 5.89 11.59 17.06
C GLU A 91 5.52 10.24 17.71
N GLU A 92 5.09 9.26 16.90
CA GLU A 92 4.83 7.89 17.32
C GLU A 92 6.10 7.07 17.64
N GLY A 93 7.29 7.65 17.52
CA GLY A 93 8.54 6.99 17.90
C GLY A 93 9.23 6.21 16.78
N PHE A 94 8.73 6.23 15.54
CA PHE A 94 9.44 5.64 14.40
C PHE A 94 10.65 6.48 14.00
N ARG A 95 11.75 5.83 13.59
CA ARG A 95 13.06 6.48 13.36
C ARG A 95 13.74 6.13 12.04
N ASP A 96 13.12 5.30 11.20
CA ASP A 96 13.62 4.94 9.88
C ASP A 96 12.47 5.08 8.88
N ILE A 97 12.31 6.28 8.32
CA ILE A 97 11.19 6.63 7.45
C ILE A 97 11.72 7.18 6.13
N VAL A 98 11.26 6.61 5.03
CA VAL A 98 11.50 7.13 3.68
C VAL A 98 10.16 7.61 3.13
N VAL A 99 10.08 8.86 2.67
CA VAL A 99 8.86 9.41 2.04
C VAL A 99 8.92 9.14 0.54
N ALA A 100 8.09 8.22 0.06
CA ALA A 100 8.13 7.67 -1.30
C ALA A 100 7.84 8.68 -2.43
N TYR A 101 7.34 9.87 -2.10
CA TYR A 101 6.91 10.86 -3.08
C TYR A 101 7.51 12.23 -2.74
N PRO A 102 7.97 12.98 -3.76
CA PRO A 102 8.37 14.38 -3.56
C PRO A 102 7.27 15.21 -2.90
N SER A 103 7.69 16.21 -2.13
CA SER A 103 6.77 17.08 -1.39
C SER A 103 6.96 18.54 -1.77
N VAL A 104 5.83 19.24 -1.91
CA VAL A 104 5.77 20.70 -2.03
C VAL A 104 5.05 21.34 -0.82
N ASN A 105 4.76 20.55 0.22
CA ASN A 105 4.14 21.06 1.44
C ASN A 105 5.18 21.83 2.26
N ARG A 106 5.29 23.13 1.99
CA ARG A 106 6.26 24.03 2.62
C ARG A 106 6.15 24.07 4.15
N LYS A 107 4.95 23.91 4.71
CA LYS A 107 4.76 23.89 6.16
C LYS A 107 5.46 22.66 6.75
N ALA A 108 5.12 21.48 6.24
CA ALA A 108 5.71 20.21 6.70
C ALA A 108 7.22 20.12 6.44
N LEU A 109 7.70 20.70 5.33
CA LEU A 109 9.15 20.75 5.03
C LEU A 109 9.91 21.64 6.03
N ARG A 110 9.33 22.77 6.46
CA ARG A 110 9.92 23.62 7.51
C ARG A 110 9.88 22.95 8.88
N GLU A 111 8.78 22.28 9.21
CA GLU A 111 8.66 21.49 10.45
C GLU A 111 9.72 20.39 10.49
N LEU A 112 9.88 19.64 9.39
CA LEU A 112 10.97 18.68 9.22
C LEU A 112 12.34 19.32 9.41
N ALA A 113 12.61 20.48 8.79
CA ALA A 113 13.90 21.14 8.87
C ALA A 113 14.22 21.74 10.26
N ALA A 114 13.19 22.01 11.07
CA ALA A 114 13.33 22.61 12.39
C ALA A 114 13.51 21.58 13.52
N ASP A 115 13.29 20.30 13.26
CA ASP A 115 13.34 19.23 14.27
C ASP A 115 14.49 18.24 13.98
N ASP A 116 15.48 18.19 14.87
CA ASP A 116 16.66 17.32 14.68
C ASP A 116 16.31 15.82 14.65
N THR A 117 15.32 15.39 15.43
CA THR A 117 14.87 13.98 15.41
C THR A 117 14.24 13.63 14.06
N ALA A 118 13.42 14.53 13.52
CA ALA A 118 12.79 14.37 12.22
C ALA A 118 13.83 14.37 11.09
N ARG A 119 14.84 15.26 11.14
CA ARG A 119 15.93 15.33 10.14
C ARG A 119 16.76 14.05 10.09
N GLU A 120 16.97 13.40 11.23
CA GLU A 120 17.68 12.13 11.31
C GLU A 120 16.81 10.96 10.86
N ALA A 121 15.53 10.94 11.25
CA ALA A 121 14.62 9.84 11.01
C ALA A 121 14.04 9.79 9.58
N ILE A 122 13.88 10.94 8.93
CA ILE A 122 13.13 11.07 7.68
C ILE A 122 14.07 11.33 6.51
N THR A 123 13.95 10.50 5.48
CA THR A 123 14.54 10.71 4.16
C THR A 123 13.45 11.09 3.16
N ILE A 124 13.59 12.20 2.45
CA ILE A 124 12.61 12.67 1.45
C ILE A 124 13.08 12.43 0.02
N MET A 125 12.14 12.14 -0.89
CA MET A 125 12.44 11.98 -2.32
C MET A 125 12.56 13.33 -3.03
N VAL A 126 13.54 13.42 -3.92
CA VAL A 126 13.75 14.53 -4.85
C VAL A 126 14.07 14.00 -6.24
N ASP A 127 13.66 14.70 -7.28
CA ASP A 127 13.92 14.33 -8.66
C ASP A 127 14.20 15.55 -9.57
N SER A 128 14.36 16.73 -8.97
CA SER A 128 14.59 18.00 -9.65
C SER A 128 15.27 19.02 -8.74
N ALA A 129 15.91 20.03 -9.32
CA ALA A 129 16.58 21.09 -8.57
C ALA A 129 15.56 22.04 -7.91
N GLU A 130 14.40 22.22 -8.52
CA GLU A 130 13.30 23.04 -8.04
C GLU A 130 12.75 22.52 -6.70
N LEU A 131 12.73 21.21 -6.50
CA LEU A 131 12.37 20.62 -5.20
C LEU A 131 13.41 20.95 -4.13
N LEU A 132 14.69 21.02 -4.49
CA LEU A 132 15.75 21.41 -3.55
C LEU A 132 15.65 22.89 -3.15
N ASP A 133 15.02 23.76 -3.96
CA ASP A 133 14.76 25.15 -3.59
C ASP A 133 13.71 25.28 -2.47
N LEU A 134 12.95 24.22 -2.20
CA LEU A 134 11.92 24.18 -1.15
C LEU A 134 12.47 23.71 0.20
N LEU A 135 13.70 23.19 0.23
CA LEU A 135 14.29 22.59 1.41
C LEU A 135 15.11 23.62 2.18
N GLU A 136 14.96 23.60 3.51
CA GLU A 136 15.74 24.42 4.43
C GLU A 136 16.68 23.51 5.24
N GLY A 137 17.88 24.01 5.56
CA GLY A 137 18.87 23.26 6.33
C GLY A 137 19.43 22.02 5.62
N SER A 138 20.17 21.20 6.37
CA SER A 138 20.72 19.93 5.85
C SER A 138 19.75 18.80 6.15
N LEU A 139 19.21 18.18 5.10
CA LEU A 139 18.22 17.10 5.17
C LEU A 139 18.78 15.83 4.51
N ARG A 140 18.25 14.67 4.92
CA ARG A 140 18.48 13.39 4.24
C ARG A 140 17.54 13.32 3.03
N VAL A 141 18.11 13.11 1.85
CA VAL A 141 17.36 13.03 0.60
C VAL A 141 17.75 11.80 -0.19
N ALA A 142 16.82 11.34 -1.03
CA ALA A 142 17.04 10.25 -1.97
C ALA A 142 16.48 10.62 -3.35
N ILE A 143 17.08 10.06 -4.39
CA ILE A 143 16.67 10.34 -5.78
C ILE A 143 15.61 9.33 -6.22
N ASP A 144 14.46 9.80 -6.69
CA ASP A 144 13.48 8.95 -7.38
C ASP A 144 13.86 8.82 -8.86
N ILE A 145 13.98 7.59 -9.36
CA ILE A 145 14.34 7.26 -10.74
C ILE A 145 13.12 6.73 -11.49
N ASP A 146 12.91 7.24 -12.70
CA ASP A 146 11.89 6.77 -13.63
C ASP A 146 12.05 5.28 -13.92
N CYS A 147 11.01 4.50 -13.66
CA CYS A 147 10.99 3.08 -13.97
C CYS A 147 10.11 2.75 -15.19
N THR A 148 9.61 3.74 -15.92
CA THR A 148 8.76 3.49 -17.10
C THR A 148 9.52 2.79 -18.23
N LEU A 149 8.81 1.90 -18.93
CA LEU A 149 9.28 1.26 -20.15
C LEU A 149 8.96 2.18 -21.34
N HIS A 150 9.99 2.58 -22.08
CA HIS A 150 9.85 3.41 -23.28
C HIS A 150 9.91 2.53 -24.54
N LEU A 151 8.82 2.49 -25.29
CA LEU A 151 8.71 1.79 -26.57
C LEU A 151 8.48 2.83 -27.69
N PRO A 152 8.79 2.51 -28.96
CA PRO A 152 8.46 3.41 -30.08
C PRO A 152 6.97 3.78 -30.08
N GLY A 153 6.65 5.05 -29.80
CA GLY A 153 5.28 5.57 -29.75
C GLY A 153 4.48 5.28 -28.47
N ALA A 154 5.06 4.62 -27.45
CA ALA A 154 4.34 4.27 -26.23
C ALA A 154 5.23 4.32 -24.97
N VAL A 155 4.66 4.76 -23.84
CA VAL A 155 5.32 4.72 -22.53
C VAL A 155 4.46 3.89 -21.60
N VAL A 156 5.01 2.81 -21.05
CA VAL A 156 4.31 1.90 -20.15
C VAL A 156 4.80 2.10 -18.72
N GLY A 157 3.86 2.44 -17.84
CA GLY A 157 4.07 2.62 -16.42
C GLY A 157 3.81 4.05 -15.95
N PRO A 158 4.00 4.28 -14.64
CA PRO A 158 3.64 5.55 -14.03
C PRO A 158 4.68 6.62 -14.39
N ARG A 159 4.26 7.64 -15.14
CA ARG A 159 5.09 8.80 -15.52
C ARG A 159 5.35 9.69 -14.30
N ARG A 160 6.22 9.23 -13.39
CA ARG A 160 6.53 9.89 -12.12
C ARG A 160 7.78 10.75 -12.27
N SER A 161 8.96 10.17 -12.07
CA SER A 161 10.22 10.90 -12.08
C SER A 161 10.68 11.28 -13.52
N PRO A 162 11.30 12.47 -13.70
CA PRO A 162 12.00 12.85 -14.92
C PRO A 162 13.44 12.30 -15.01
N VAL A 163 14.00 11.77 -13.92
CA VAL A 163 15.38 11.28 -13.85
C VAL A 163 15.45 9.85 -14.40
N ARG A 164 16.14 9.67 -15.52
CA ARG A 164 16.19 8.43 -16.30
C ARG A 164 17.58 7.86 -16.48
N THR A 165 18.58 8.73 -16.59
CA THR A 165 19.95 8.36 -17.02
C THR A 165 20.97 8.60 -15.90
N PRO A 166 22.12 7.88 -15.92
CA PRO A 166 23.19 8.10 -14.96
C PRO A 166 23.74 9.53 -14.95
N GLU A 167 23.74 10.23 -16.10
CA GLU A 167 24.17 11.62 -16.18
C GLU A 167 23.21 12.54 -15.43
N GLN A 168 21.89 12.33 -15.57
CA GLN A 168 20.89 13.10 -14.83
C GLN A 168 21.00 12.85 -13.33
N VAL A 169 21.21 11.60 -12.91
CA VAL A 169 21.48 11.24 -11.51
C VAL A 169 22.74 11.96 -11.02
N SER A 170 23.82 11.94 -11.79
CA SER A 170 25.07 12.60 -11.42
C SER A 170 24.92 14.11 -11.23
N VAL A 171 24.19 14.76 -12.15
CA VAL A 171 23.91 16.20 -12.07
C VAL A 171 23.11 16.52 -10.81
N LEU A 172 22.01 15.80 -10.57
CA LEU A 172 21.17 16.03 -9.39
C LEU A 172 21.91 15.70 -8.09
N ALA A 173 22.69 14.62 -8.04
CA ALA A 173 23.49 14.23 -6.88
C ALA A 173 24.51 15.31 -6.49
N ARG A 174 25.23 15.87 -7.46
CA ARG A 174 26.16 16.99 -7.20
C ARG A 174 25.43 18.23 -6.70
N GLU A 175 24.25 18.52 -7.25
CA GLU A 175 23.43 19.65 -6.84
C GLU A 175 22.91 19.50 -5.40
N ILE A 176 22.48 18.28 -5.02
CA ILE A 176 22.09 17.92 -3.66
C ILE A 176 23.23 18.24 -2.67
N LEU A 177 24.45 17.75 -2.96
CA LEU A 177 25.61 17.99 -2.09
C LEU A 177 26.02 19.46 -2.05
N ARG A 178 25.97 20.16 -3.20
CA ARG A 178 26.30 21.60 -3.28
C ARG A 178 25.38 22.45 -2.39
N ARG A 179 24.12 22.03 -2.21
CA ARG A 179 23.15 22.69 -1.34
C ARG A 179 23.24 22.25 0.13
N GLY A 180 24.16 21.36 0.46
CA GLY A 180 24.41 20.91 1.84
C GLY A 180 23.45 19.83 2.34
N HIS A 181 22.66 19.20 1.46
CA HIS A 181 21.85 18.05 1.81
C HIS A 181 22.66 16.75 1.71
N ARG A 182 22.18 15.69 2.36
CA ARG A 182 22.80 14.36 2.35
C ARG A 182 22.05 13.46 1.39
N LEU A 183 22.66 13.13 0.25
CA LEU A 183 22.17 12.07 -0.62
C LEU A 183 22.46 10.71 0.03
N VAL A 184 21.41 9.99 0.45
CA VAL A 184 21.55 8.73 1.20
C VAL A 184 20.92 7.53 0.49
N GLY A 185 20.14 7.75 -0.56
CA GLY A 185 19.44 6.65 -1.20
C GLY A 185 18.92 6.94 -2.58
N LEU A 186 18.39 5.89 -3.21
CA LEU A 186 17.62 5.98 -4.43
C LEU A 186 16.33 5.17 -4.28
N MET A 187 15.30 5.61 -4.99
CA MET A 187 14.08 4.83 -5.19
C MET A 187 13.91 4.57 -6.67
N ALA A 188 13.57 3.33 -7.00
CA ALA A 188 13.23 2.93 -8.35
C ALA A 188 11.97 2.07 -8.26
N TYR A 189 10.79 2.68 -8.20
CA TYR A 189 9.52 1.96 -8.06
C TYR A 189 8.89 1.57 -9.41
N GLU A 190 8.96 0.29 -9.75
CA GLU A 190 8.39 -0.33 -10.96
C GLU A 190 6.88 -0.62 -10.82
N GLY A 191 6.06 0.42 -10.70
CA GLY A 191 4.62 0.30 -10.47
C GLY A 191 3.86 -0.54 -11.51
N GLN A 192 4.32 -0.56 -12.76
CA GLN A 192 3.77 -1.38 -13.85
C GLN A 192 4.11 -2.87 -13.74
N VAL A 193 5.12 -3.22 -12.95
CA VAL A 193 5.43 -4.60 -12.61
C VAL A 193 4.65 -5.00 -11.36
N ALA A 194 4.63 -4.12 -10.34
CA ALA A 194 3.99 -4.37 -9.06
C ALA A 194 2.45 -4.43 -9.10
N SER A 195 1.79 -3.77 -10.06
CA SER A 195 0.32 -3.67 -10.14
C SER A 195 -0.31 -4.62 -11.16
N VAL A 196 0.49 -5.46 -11.82
CA VAL A 196 0.03 -6.32 -12.92
C VAL A 196 -0.13 -7.75 -12.43
N ALA A 197 -1.37 -8.13 -12.14
CA ALA A 197 -1.76 -9.52 -11.86
C ALA A 197 -1.43 -10.42 -13.06
N ASP A 198 -0.66 -11.48 -12.85
CA ASP A 198 -0.14 -12.42 -13.84
C ASP A 198 -0.99 -13.69 -14.04
N GLY A 199 -1.96 -13.92 -13.16
CA GLY A 199 -2.82 -15.11 -13.14
C GLY A 199 -4.00 -15.10 -14.09
N LEU A 200 -4.26 -13.99 -14.81
CA LEU A 200 -5.36 -13.95 -15.77
C LEU A 200 -5.12 -14.97 -16.91
N PRO A 201 -6.07 -15.88 -17.19
CA PRO A 201 -5.92 -16.82 -18.30
C PRO A 201 -6.02 -16.10 -19.66
N GLY A 202 -5.49 -16.75 -20.70
CA GLY A 202 -5.63 -16.30 -22.09
C GLY A 202 -4.69 -15.15 -22.52
N PRO A 203 -5.02 -14.46 -23.64
CA PRO A 203 -4.15 -13.46 -24.27
C PRO A 203 -3.77 -12.29 -23.36
N VAL A 204 -4.69 -11.88 -22.47
CA VAL A 204 -4.46 -10.76 -21.54
C VAL A 204 -3.35 -11.08 -20.54
N GLY A 205 -3.33 -12.30 -19.98
CA GLY A 205 -2.25 -12.72 -19.08
C GLY A 205 -0.90 -12.85 -19.79
N ALA A 206 -0.89 -13.34 -21.04
CA ALA A 206 0.33 -13.43 -21.83
C ALA A 206 0.96 -12.06 -22.11
N VAL A 207 0.14 -11.07 -22.49
CA VAL A 207 0.60 -9.68 -22.70
C VAL A 207 1.16 -9.09 -21.40
N LYS A 208 0.48 -9.30 -20.28
CA LYS A 208 0.92 -8.83 -18.95
C LYS A 208 2.28 -9.42 -18.55
N ARG A 209 2.47 -10.74 -18.73
CA ARG A 209 3.77 -11.40 -18.46
C ARG A 209 4.87 -10.87 -19.39
N TRP A 210 4.57 -10.70 -20.68
CA TRP A 210 5.53 -10.13 -21.63
C TRP A 210 5.93 -8.71 -21.25
N LEU A 211 4.97 -7.85 -20.88
CA LEU A 211 5.22 -6.48 -20.41
C LEU A 211 6.10 -6.47 -19.16
N ARG A 212 5.86 -7.38 -18.21
CA ARG A 212 6.69 -7.55 -17.01
C ARG A 212 8.13 -7.88 -17.39
N THR A 213 8.34 -8.93 -18.19
CA THR A 213 9.67 -9.36 -18.62
C THR A 213 10.41 -8.26 -19.39
N LYS A 214 9.72 -7.58 -20.31
CA LYS A 214 10.31 -6.48 -21.09
C LYS A 214 10.65 -5.28 -20.22
N SER A 215 9.79 -4.91 -19.27
CA SER A 215 10.05 -3.81 -18.35
C SER A 215 11.30 -4.08 -17.50
N MET A 216 11.44 -5.29 -16.95
CA MET A 216 12.62 -5.63 -16.15
C MET A 216 13.89 -5.72 -16.98
N ALA A 217 13.83 -6.25 -18.21
CA ALA A 217 14.99 -6.33 -19.10
C ALA A 217 15.52 -4.96 -19.53
N ASP A 218 14.62 -3.97 -19.71
CA ASP A 218 14.98 -2.58 -19.99
C ASP A 218 15.49 -1.86 -18.74
N LEU A 219 14.81 -2.04 -17.61
CA LEU A 219 15.07 -1.31 -16.38
C LEU A 219 16.36 -1.72 -15.69
N ALA A 220 16.68 -3.03 -15.63
CA ALA A 220 17.82 -3.54 -14.88
C ALA A 220 19.17 -2.89 -15.25
N PRO A 221 19.60 -2.84 -16.54
CA PRO A 221 20.88 -2.19 -16.89
C PRO A 221 20.87 -0.69 -16.58
N ARG A 222 19.74 -0.01 -16.80
CA ARG A 222 19.61 1.44 -16.57
C ARG A 222 19.63 1.79 -15.08
N ARG A 223 18.92 1.02 -14.25
CA ARG A 223 18.91 1.13 -12.80
C ARG A 223 20.31 0.92 -12.24
N ARG A 224 21.02 -0.13 -12.67
CA ARG A 224 22.42 -0.37 -12.29
C ARG A 224 23.32 0.83 -12.58
N ALA A 225 23.29 1.33 -13.81
CA ALA A 225 24.11 2.49 -14.20
C ALA A 225 23.78 3.74 -13.37
N CYS A 226 22.49 3.99 -13.09
CA CYS A 226 22.07 5.11 -12.24
C CYS A 226 22.55 4.96 -10.80
N VAL A 227 22.48 3.76 -10.23
CA VAL A 227 22.96 3.46 -8.87
C VAL A 227 24.48 3.62 -8.79
N GLU A 228 25.23 3.13 -9.78
CA GLU A 228 26.68 3.29 -9.87
C GLU A 228 27.06 4.78 -9.93
N ALA A 229 26.38 5.56 -10.79
CA ALA A 229 26.61 7.00 -10.89
C ALA A 229 26.36 7.76 -9.58
N ALA A 230 25.32 7.38 -8.82
CA ALA A 230 25.07 7.97 -7.50
C ALA A 230 26.16 7.60 -6.48
N ARG A 231 26.60 6.33 -6.48
CA ARG A 231 27.66 5.81 -5.58
C ARG A 231 29.03 6.41 -5.84
N GLU A 232 29.31 6.88 -7.05
CA GLU A 232 30.53 7.63 -7.34
C GLU A 232 30.57 9.01 -6.65
N ILE A 233 29.41 9.54 -6.24
CA ILE A 233 29.27 10.91 -5.74
C ILE A 233 28.94 10.94 -4.24
N ALA A 234 28.17 9.97 -3.74
CA ALA A 234 27.73 9.91 -2.35
C ALA A 234 27.72 8.48 -1.80
N ASP A 235 27.78 8.34 -0.48
CA ASP A 235 27.60 7.06 0.20
C ASP A 235 26.11 6.69 0.24
N ILE A 236 25.72 5.75 -0.61
CA ILE A 236 24.34 5.33 -0.79
C ILE A 236 24.00 4.22 0.20
N GLU A 237 23.25 4.58 1.23
CA GLU A 237 22.79 3.69 2.30
C GLU A 237 21.72 2.69 1.81
N PHE A 238 20.86 3.10 0.86
CA PHE A 238 19.83 2.22 0.31
C PHE A 238 19.47 2.47 -1.17
N VAL A 239 18.99 1.41 -1.83
CA VAL A 239 18.30 1.45 -3.11
C VAL A 239 16.99 0.67 -2.94
N ASN A 240 15.87 1.40 -2.89
CA ASN A 240 14.54 0.85 -2.65
C ASN A 240 13.78 0.62 -3.95
N GLY A 241 13.02 -0.47 -4.03
CA GLY A 241 12.13 -0.75 -5.16
C GLY A 241 11.10 -1.83 -4.86
N GLY A 242 10.38 -2.24 -5.90
CA GLY A 242 9.39 -3.31 -5.81
C GLY A 242 8.11 -2.97 -5.05
N GLY A 243 7.26 -3.98 -4.90
CA GLY A 243 5.96 -3.93 -4.23
C GLY A 243 5.55 -5.33 -3.78
N THR A 244 4.49 -5.46 -2.98
CA THR A 244 3.95 -6.78 -2.57
C THR A 244 3.76 -7.74 -3.76
N GLY A 245 3.34 -7.20 -4.92
CA GLY A 245 3.12 -7.93 -6.16
C GLY A 245 4.37 -8.39 -6.92
N SER A 246 5.54 -7.84 -6.60
CA SER A 246 6.77 -8.00 -7.38
C SER A 246 8.03 -8.28 -6.55
N LEU A 247 7.89 -8.62 -5.27
CA LEU A 247 9.05 -8.82 -4.37
C LEU A 247 10.08 -9.77 -4.98
N GLN A 248 9.63 -10.89 -5.54
CA GLN A 248 10.51 -11.92 -6.10
C GLN A 248 11.26 -11.43 -7.33
N GLU A 249 10.57 -10.80 -8.27
CA GLU A 249 11.16 -10.28 -9.50
C GLU A 249 12.11 -9.11 -9.24
N SER A 250 11.71 -8.19 -8.34
CA SER A 250 12.54 -7.04 -7.94
C SER A 250 13.80 -7.50 -7.19
N ALA A 251 13.69 -8.51 -6.31
CA ALA A 251 14.83 -9.07 -5.61
C ALA A 251 15.83 -9.75 -6.56
N ALA A 252 15.33 -10.51 -7.54
CA ALA A 252 16.16 -11.28 -8.47
C ALA A 252 16.99 -10.40 -9.42
N GLU A 253 16.65 -9.11 -9.57
CA GLU A 253 17.37 -8.18 -10.44
C GLU A 253 18.77 -7.81 -9.89
N GLY A 254 18.94 -7.82 -8.56
CA GLY A 254 20.23 -7.70 -7.89
C GLY A 254 20.82 -6.29 -7.75
N THR A 255 20.07 -5.22 -8.05
CA THR A 255 20.51 -3.83 -7.82
C THR A 255 19.94 -3.19 -6.55
N LEU A 256 18.84 -3.75 -6.03
CA LEU A 256 18.15 -3.24 -4.84
C LEU A 256 18.86 -3.70 -3.56
N THR A 257 18.86 -2.85 -2.54
CA THR A 257 19.34 -3.20 -1.19
C THR A 257 18.18 -3.46 -0.23
N GLU A 258 16.99 -2.98 -0.56
CA GLU A 258 15.76 -3.18 0.20
C GLU A 258 14.56 -3.15 -0.76
N LEU A 259 13.46 -3.77 -0.32
CA LEU A 259 12.19 -3.82 -1.05
C LEU A 259 11.11 -3.04 -0.32
N ALA A 260 9.97 -2.81 -0.97
CA ALA A 260 8.80 -2.23 -0.33
C ALA A 260 7.58 -3.18 -0.40
N ALA A 261 6.82 -3.28 0.69
CA ALA A 261 5.54 -3.99 0.72
C ALA A 261 4.60 -3.39 1.77
N GLY A 262 3.29 -3.43 1.52
CA GLY A 262 2.32 -2.96 2.51
C GLY A 262 0.94 -3.55 2.30
N SER A 263 0.45 -3.56 1.06
CA SER A 263 -0.87 -4.14 0.76
C SER A 263 -0.97 -5.64 1.02
N GLY A 264 0.17 -6.34 1.08
CA GLY A 264 0.23 -7.77 1.37
C GLY A 264 -0.17 -8.14 2.78
N PHE A 265 -0.05 -7.23 3.76
CA PHE A 265 -0.53 -7.49 5.11
C PHE A 265 -2.06 -7.69 5.13
N TYR A 266 -2.79 -6.81 4.42
CA TYR A 266 -4.26 -6.84 4.35
C TYR A 266 -4.83 -7.72 3.23
N THR A 267 -4.10 -7.90 2.13
CA THR A 267 -4.48 -8.72 0.96
C THR A 267 -5.88 -8.38 0.40
N PRO A 268 -6.06 -7.19 -0.21
CA PRO A 268 -7.29 -6.78 -0.88
C PRO A 268 -7.68 -7.66 -2.07
N ALA A 269 -8.91 -7.49 -2.57
CA ALA A 269 -9.48 -8.34 -3.63
C ALA A 269 -8.65 -8.38 -4.93
N ILE A 270 -7.90 -7.32 -5.26
CA ILE A 270 -7.02 -7.30 -6.44
C ILE A 270 -5.92 -8.37 -6.39
N PHE A 271 -5.60 -8.93 -5.22
CA PHE A 271 -4.61 -10.00 -5.07
C PHE A 271 -5.14 -11.38 -5.47
N ASP A 272 -6.44 -11.57 -5.64
CA ASP A 272 -7.04 -12.88 -5.93
C ASP A 272 -6.59 -13.44 -7.29
N ASP A 273 -6.19 -12.56 -8.21
CA ASP A 273 -5.72 -12.91 -9.55
C ASP A 273 -4.19 -13.08 -9.66
N PHE A 274 -3.45 -13.08 -8.54
CA PHE A 274 -2.00 -13.30 -8.54
C PHE A 274 -1.67 -14.78 -8.29
N THR A 275 -0.89 -15.40 -9.18
CA THR A 275 -0.55 -16.84 -9.06
C THR A 275 0.59 -17.11 -8.09
N GLY A 276 1.47 -16.13 -7.85
CA GLY A 276 2.64 -16.25 -6.97
C GLY A 276 2.43 -15.78 -5.54
N ILE A 277 1.20 -15.41 -5.15
CA ILE A 277 0.91 -14.78 -3.85
C ILE A 277 0.04 -15.72 -3.02
N ASN A 278 0.69 -16.44 -2.10
CA ASN A 278 0.04 -17.33 -1.15
C ASN A 278 -0.33 -16.57 0.13
N HIS A 279 -1.24 -15.60 0.03
CA HIS A 279 -1.70 -14.80 1.16
C HIS A 279 -3.16 -15.14 1.52
N LYS A 280 -3.62 -14.70 2.69
CA LYS A 280 -5.01 -14.77 3.15
C LYS A 280 -5.60 -13.36 3.21
N ALA A 281 -6.89 -13.19 2.88
CA ALA A 281 -7.56 -11.92 3.12
C ALA A 281 -7.58 -11.63 4.63
N ALA A 282 -6.92 -10.54 5.05
CA ALA A 282 -6.77 -10.20 6.46
C ALA A 282 -7.56 -8.95 6.85
N ALA A 283 -8.04 -8.14 5.89
CA ALA A 283 -8.80 -6.94 6.17
C ALA A 283 -10.17 -6.97 5.50
N PHE A 284 -11.19 -6.64 6.29
CA PHE A 284 -12.59 -6.60 5.90
C PHE A 284 -13.25 -5.36 6.46
N PHE A 285 -14.33 -4.91 5.83
CA PHE A 285 -15.26 -4.00 6.48
C PHE A 285 -16.66 -4.58 6.49
N VAL A 286 -17.41 -4.25 7.53
CA VAL A 286 -18.72 -4.82 7.79
C VAL A 286 -19.76 -3.73 7.75
N CYS A 287 -20.80 -3.92 6.94
CA CYS A 287 -21.98 -3.07 6.89
C CYS A 287 -23.21 -3.84 7.37
N GLN A 288 -24.23 -3.13 7.84
CA GLN A 288 -25.50 -3.71 8.27
C GLN A 288 -26.60 -3.50 7.23
N VAL A 289 -27.42 -4.52 7.03
CA VAL A 289 -28.65 -4.44 6.22
C VAL A 289 -29.62 -3.49 6.90
N SER A 290 -30.02 -2.44 6.19
CA SER A 290 -30.99 -1.45 6.67
C SER A 290 -32.39 -1.65 6.08
N ARG A 291 -32.52 -2.42 5.00
CA ARG A 291 -33.80 -2.71 4.34
C ARG A 291 -33.73 -3.93 3.42
N VAL A 292 -34.88 -4.58 3.26
CA VAL A 292 -35.12 -5.71 2.35
C VAL A 292 -36.26 -5.31 1.41
N PRO A 293 -35.97 -4.76 0.21
CA PRO A 293 -36.99 -4.18 -0.65
C PRO A 293 -37.83 -5.23 -1.41
N ALA A 294 -37.30 -6.43 -1.61
CA ALA A 294 -37.97 -7.55 -2.30
C ALA A 294 -37.26 -8.88 -1.96
N PRO A 295 -37.87 -10.05 -2.22
CA PRO A 295 -37.20 -11.34 -2.05
C PRO A 295 -35.85 -11.42 -2.78
N GLY A 296 -34.82 -11.89 -2.08
CA GLY A 296 -33.43 -12.00 -2.57
C GLY A 296 -32.68 -10.66 -2.71
N TRP A 297 -33.26 -9.55 -2.25
CA TRP A 297 -32.63 -8.22 -2.21
C TRP A 297 -32.40 -7.74 -0.79
N ALA A 298 -31.25 -7.13 -0.55
CA ALA A 298 -30.96 -6.40 0.67
C ALA A 298 -30.25 -5.10 0.33
N THR A 299 -30.33 -4.10 1.18
CA THR A 299 -29.53 -2.87 1.03
C THR A 299 -28.86 -2.59 2.35
N VAL A 300 -27.54 -2.42 2.29
CA VAL A 300 -26.74 -2.05 3.46
C VAL A 300 -26.51 -0.54 3.49
N ASN A 301 -26.32 0.00 4.69
CA ASN A 301 -25.82 1.36 4.84
C ASN A 301 -24.31 1.38 4.56
N SER A 302 -23.84 2.35 3.76
CA SER A 302 -22.46 2.44 3.26
C SER A 302 -22.14 1.36 2.20
N GLY A 303 -20.86 1.09 1.98
CA GLY A 303 -20.34 0.02 1.11
C GLY A 303 -19.65 0.51 -0.16
N GLY A 304 -19.97 1.72 -0.63
CA GLY A 304 -19.39 2.35 -1.82
C GLY A 304 -17.98 2.91 -1.65
N TRP A 305 -17.12 2.24 -0.89
CA TRP A 305 -15.72 2.67 -0.69
C TRP A 305 -14.86 2.30 -1.91
N ILE A 306 -15.08 3.03 -3.01
CA ILE A 306 -14.41 2.82 -4.29
C ILE A 306 -12.92 3.15 -4.17
N ALA A 307 -12.07 2.23 -4.63
CA ALA A 307 -10.63 2.41 -4.61
C ALA A 307 -10.13 3.43 -5.63
N SER A 308 -9.04 4.11 -5.29
CA SER A 308 -8.36 5.08 -6.16
C SER A 308 -7.85 4.46 -7.48
N GLY A 309 -7.89 5.26 -8.56
CA GLY A 309 -7.41 4.88 -9.89
C GLY A 309 -8.43 5.14 -11.00
N PRO A 310 -8.15 4.69 -12.24
CA PRO A 310 -9.10 4.80 -13.34
C PRO A 310 -10.44 4.16 -12.96
N PRO A 311 -11.58 4.83 -13.18
CA PRO A 311 -12.90 4.29 -12.86
C PRO A 311 -13.14 2.97 -13.61
N ALA A 312 -13.32 1.88 -12.87
CA ALA A 312 -13.50 0.54 -13.43
C ALA A 312 -14.07 -0.42 -12.37
N LYS A 313 -14.57 -1.58 -12.81
CA LYS A 313 -15.16 -2.60 -11.94
C LYS A 313 -14.18 -3.13 -10.88
N ASP A 314 -12.88 -3.18 -11.20
CA ASP A 314 -11.80 -3.60 -10.30
C ASP A 314 -11.45 -2.53 -9.23
N ARG A 315 -12.24 -1.46 -9.14
CA ARG A 315 -12.16 -0.46 -8.06
C ARG A 315 -13.26 -0.61 -7.03
N ALA A 316 -14.34 -1.33 -7.35
CA ALA A 316 -15.41 -1.55 -6.40
C ALA A 316 -14.97 -2.57 -5.33
N PRO A 317 -15.31 -2.34 -4.04
CA PRO A 317 -15.17 -3.38 -3.02
C PRO A 317 -16.00 -4.61 -3.38
N VAL A 318 -15.75 -5.74 -2.75
CA VAL A 318 -16.39 -7.03 -3.09
C VAL A 318 -17.13 -7.55 -1.86
N PRO A 319 -18.46 -7.79 -1.91
CA PRO A 319 -19.16 -8.48 -0.85
C PRO A 319 -18.72 -9.95 -0.84
N VAL A 320 -18.20 -10.42 0.29
CA VAL A 320 -17.62 -11.76 0.42
C VAL A 320 -18.36 -12.65 1.41
N TRP A 321 -19.14 -12.07 2.31
CA TRP A 321 -19.98 -12.84 3.23
C TRP A 321 -21.27 -12.08 3.59
N PRO A 322 -22.45 -12.74 3.63
CA PRO A 322 -22.71 -14.10 3.17
C PRO A 322 -22.38 -14.34 1.69
N ALA A 323 -22.11 -15.60 1.33
CA ALA A 323 -21.73 -15.94 -0.03
C ALA A 323 -22.89 -15.73 -1.02
N GLY A 324 -22.55 -15.49 -2.29
CA GLY A 324 -23.54 -15.33 -3.37
C GLY A 324 -24.06 -13.91 -3.58
N LEU A 325 -23.62 -12.94 -2.77
CA LEU A 325 -23.97 -11.54 -2.93
C LEU A 325 -23.33 -10.90 -4.16
N SER A 326 -24.10 -10.04 -4.82
CA SER A 326 -23.68 -9.28 -6.00
C SER A 326 -24.33 -7.90 -6.01
N TYR A 327 -23.68 -6.93 -6.65
CA TYR A 327 -24.23 -5.58 -6.80
C TYR A 327 -25.40 -5.54 -7.78
N SER A 328 -26.32 -4.60 -7.56
CA SER A 328 -27.22 -4.14 -8.61
C SER A 328 -26.42 -3.63 -9.82
N SER A 329 -26.77 -4.06 -11.04
CA SER A 329 -26.10 -3.59 -12.25
C SER A 329 -26.35 -2.12 -12.58
N THR A 330 -27.43 -1.54 -12.03
CA THR A 330 -27.81 -0.14 -12.29
C THR A 330 -27.21 0.84 -11.29
N GLU A 331 -26.80 0.37 -10.10
CA GLU A 331 -26.34 1.24 -9.00
C GLU A 331 -24.91 0.94 -8.57
N GLY A 332 -24.50 -0.34 -8.53
CA GLY A 332 -23.18 -0.72 -8.07
C GLY A 332 -23.00 -0.58 -6.55
N ALA A 333 -21.79 -0.22 -6.13
CA ALA A 333 -21.46 0.05 -4.73
C ALA A 333 -21.73 1.54 -4.45
N GLY A 334 -22.77 1.83 -3.67
CA GLY A 334 -23.19 3.20 -3.38
C GLY A 334 -22.59 3.72 -2.07
N GLU A 335 -22.20 5.00 -2.05
CA GLU A 335 -21.54 5.63 -0.90
C GLU A 335 -22.40 5.57 0.36
N VAL A 336 -23.70 5.84 0.22
CA VAL A 336 -24.65 5.94 1.36
C VAL A 336 -25.45 4.65 1.53
N GLN A 337 -25.91 4.06 0.43
CA GLN A 337 -26.63 2.79 0.43
C GLN A 337 -26.09 1.92 -0.70
N THR A 338 -25.94 0.64 -0.40
CA THR A 338 -25.44 -0.35 -1.36
C THR A 338 -26.47 -1.47 -1.52
N PRO A 339 -27.23 -1.50 -2.63
CA PRO A 339 -28.16 -2.57 -2.92
C PRO A 339 -27.42 -3.83 -3.40
N LEU A 340 -27.78 -4.96 -2.80
CA LEU A 340 -27.21 -6.27 -3.03
C LEU A 340 -28.29 -7.29 -3.36
N ARG A 341 -27.90 -8.30 -4.13
CA ARG A 341 -28.74 -9.43 -4.51
C ARG A 341 -28.01 -10.74 -4.32
N GLY A 342 -28.72 -11.79 -3.88
CA GLY A 342 -28.26 -13.18 -4.00
C GLY A 342 -28.23 -14.00 -2.71
N ALA A 343 -28.49 -13.39 -1.56
CA ALA A 343 -28.70 -14.10 -0.30
C ALA A 343 -29.99 -13.60 0.37
N ASP A 344 -30.66 -14.48 1.10
CA ASP A 344 -31.79 -14.12 1.94
C ASP A 344 -31.23 -13.54 3.24
N LEU A 345 -31.38 -12.22 3.39
CA LEU A 345 -30.88 -11.43 4.52
C LEU A 345 -32.03 -10.71 5.19
N GLU A 346 -31.93 -10.53 6.50
CA GLU A 346 -32.86 -9.75 7.31
C GLU A 346 -32.24 -8.41 7.71
N VAL A 347 -33.07 -7.50 8.25
CA VAL A 347 -32.58 -6.24 8.79
C VAL A 347 -31.62 -6.52 9.95
N GLU A 348 -30.55 -5.72 10.07
CA GLU A 348 -29.42 -5.88 10.99
C GLU A 348 -28.42 -7.00 10.66
N ASP A 349 -28.69 -7.84 9.65
CA ASP A 349 -27.69 -8.81 9.22
C ASP A 349 -26.41 -8.15 8.71
N LEU A 350 -25.29 -8.82 8.96
CA LEU A 350 -23.96 -8.32 8.65
C LEU A 350 -23.51 -8.76 7.27
N VAL A 351 -23.12 -7.80 6.43
CA VAL A 351 -22.45 -8.05 5.16
C VAL A 351 -21.00 -7.64 5.25
N TRP A 352 -20.11 -8.56 4.95
CA TRP A 352 -18.67 -8.39 4.98
C TRP A 352 -18.17 -8.14 3.57
N PHE A 353 -17.31 -7.13 3.45
CA PHE A 353 -16.72 -6.73 2.21
C PHE A 353 -15.20 -6.79 2.29
N ARG A 354 -14.57 -7.03 1.15
CA ARG A 354 -13.16 -6.76 0.92
C ARG A 354 -13.01 -5.50 0.09
N HIS A 355 -12.13 -4.61 0.50
CA HIS A 355 -11.64 -3.52 -0.33
C HIS A 355 -10.97 -4.02 -1.62
N ALA A 356 -11.08 -3.24 -2.70
CA ALA A 356 -10.36 -3.51 -3.95
C ALA A 356 -8.86 -3.23 -3.83
N LYS A 357 -8.47 -2.23 -3.04
CA LYS A 357 -7.08 -1.87 -2.75
C LYS A 357 -6.88 -1.58 -1.27
N ALA A 358 -5.68 -1.91 -0.78
CA ALA A 358 -5.28 -1.71 0.61
C ALA A 358 -5.16 -0.23 0.96
N GLY A 359 -5.57 0.13 2.18
CA GLY A 359 -5.57 1.49 2.71
C GLY A 359 -6.83 2.32 2.39
N GLU A 360 -7.75 1.84 1.53
CA GLU A 360 -8.98 2.57 1.23
C GLU A 360 -9.98 2.46 2.39
N MET A 361 -10.07 1.27 3.01
CA MET A 361 -10.91 1.04 4.18
C MET A 361 -10.56 1.98 5.35
N THR A 362 -9.28 2.15 5.64
CA THR A 362 -8.80 2.93 6.80
C THR A 362 -8.99 4.44 6.65
N GLU A 363 -9.41 4.92 5.49
CA GLU A 363 -9.84 6.32 5.29
C GLU A 363 -11.32 6.56 5.64
N ASN A 364 -12.09 5.48 5.84
CA ASN A 364 -13.54 5.53 6.03
C ASN A 364 -13.97 5.14 7.45
N VAL A 365 -13.06 4.62 8.27
CA VAL A 365 -13.32 4.21 9.66
C VAL A 365 -12.25 4.77 10.58
N ASP A 366 -12.65 5.11 11.80
CA ASP A 366 -11.75 5.67 12.81
C ASP A 366 -10.96 4.57 13.54
N HIS A 367 -11.55 3.38 13.66
CA HIS A 367 -10.94 2.24 14.33
C HIS A 367 -11.10 0.94 13.53
N LEU A 368 -10.23 -0.02 13.84
CA LEU A 368 -10.24 -1.39 13.34
C LEU A 368 -10.40 -2.35 14.53
N LEU A 369 -11.33 -3.30 14.40
CA LEU A 369 -11.41 -4.45 15.30
C LEU A 369 -10.36 -5.47 14.87
N ALA A 370 -9.28 -5.58 15.63
CA ALA A 370 -8.20 -6.53 15.40
C ALA A 370 -8.49 -7.82 16.17
N VAL A 371 -8.88 -8.86 15.43
CA VAL A 371 -9.38 -10.11 16.00
C VAL A 371 -8.30 -11.17 15.95
N GLY A 372 -7.88 -11.64 17.11
CA GLY A 372 -6.94 -12.75 17.28
C GLY A 372 -7.55 -13.89 18.11
N HIS A 373 -6.72 -14.86 18.46
CA HIS A 373 -7.14 -15.98 19.32
C HIS A 373 -7.46 -15.57 20.76
N ASP A 374 -6.79 -14.52 21.27
CA ASP A 374 -6.95 -14.02 22.64
C ASP A 374 -8.12 -13.04 22.81
N GLY A 375 -8.75 -12.61 21.72
CA GLY A 375 -9.88 -11.68 21.76
C GLY A 375 -9.88 -10.65 20.63
N VAL A 376 -10.54 -9.52 20.91
CA VAL A 376 -10.68 -8.39 19.99
C VAL A 376 -10.01 -7.17 20.61
N ASP A 377 -8.97 -6.67 19.94
CA ASP A 377 -8.35 -5.38 20.23
C ASP A 377 -8.95 -4.30 19.33
N VAL A 378 -8.84 -3.03 19.76
CA VAL A 378 -9.23 -1.87 18.96
C VAL A 378 -7.97 -1.12 18.55
N TRP A 379 -7.75 -1.02 17.24
CA TRP A 379 -6.63 -0.27 16.66
C TRP A 379 -7.12 1.02 16.01
N ASP A 380 -6.49 2.14 16.32
CA ASP A 380 -6.77 3.39 15.62
C ASP A 380 -6.29 3.35 14.17
N THR A 381 -7.08 3.93 13.28
CA THR A 381 -6.61 4.35 11.97
C THR A 381 -6.02 5.76 12.07
N TYR A 382 -5.25 6.16 11.06
CA TYR A 382 -4.82 7.56 10.94
C TYR A 382 -6.00 8.54 10.98
N ARG A 383 -7.14 8.17 10.39
CA ARG A 383 -8.36 8.97 10.43
C ARG A 383 -8.87 9.14 11.87
N GLY A 384 -8.93 8.06 12.65
CA GLY A 384 -9.36 8.10 14.05
C GLY A 384 -8.43 8.95 14.93
N GLN A 385 -7.14 9.03 14.57
CA GLN A 385 -6.18 9.93 15.21
C GLN A 385 -6.28 11.38 14.72
N GLY A 386 -7.18 11.69 13.79
CA GLY A 386 -7.36 13.03 13.22
C GLY A 386 -6.29 13.43 12.20
N TRP A 387 -5.48 12.49 11.72
CA TRP A 387 -4.41 12.78 10.76
C TRP A 387 -5.02 13.15 9.40
N THR A 388 -4.99 14.45 9.10
CA THR A 388 -5.53 15.00 7.86
C THR A 388 -4.38 15.28 6.89
N LEU A 389 -4.00 14.26 6.14
CA LEU A 389 -2.74 14.23 5.38
C LEU A 389 -2.90 14.66 3.90
N ARG A 390 -4.08 15.16 3.51
CA ARG A 390 -4.44 15.58 2.15
C ARG A 390 -4.82 17.05 2.11
#